data_AF-A0A958RZB4-F1
#
_entry.id   AF-A0A958RZB4-F1
#
_cell.length_a   1.000
_cell.length_b   1.000
_cell.length_c   1.000
_cell.angle_alpha   90.00
_cell.angle_beta   90.00
_cell.angle_gamma   90.00
#
_symmetry.space_group_name_H-M   'P 1'
#
loop_
_entity.id
_entity.type
_entity.pdbx_description
1 polymer ?
#
loop_
_entity_poly.entity_id
_entity_poly.type
_entity_poly.pdbx_seq_one_letter_code
_entity_poly.pdbx_strand_id
1 'polypeptide(L)'
;QILGVIVGFIGTAILILKGSELNPNQNYLYAGFVITSTLMYAANVNIIKRYLQDVKPLAIAAGNYIFIIIPALIVLLFSGFFTAERLNHPHLLQSLGFVAILSVFGTAIAKVVFNKLIQISTPVFASSVTYIMPIIALIWGVLDGESFSIMQGLAAVLILIGVYLSHKRKA
;
A
#
# COMPACT_ATOMS: atom_id res chain seq x y z
N GLN A 1 -12.60 12.48 14.03
CA GLN A 1 -11.67 12.82 12.93
C GLN A 1 -10.27 13.19 13.44
N ILE A 2 -9.96 14.44 13.81
CA ILE A 2 -8.57 14.86 14.16
C ILE A 2 -7.94 14.00 15.27
N LEU A 3 -8.67 13.75 16.36
CA LEU A 3 -8.19 12.91 17.47
C LEU A 3 -7.81 11.50 17.00
N GLY A 4 -8.63 10.88 16.14
CA GLY A 4 -8.35 9.55 15.59
C GLY A 4 -7.13 9.53 14.67
N VAL A 5 -6.92 10.59 13.89
CA VAL A 5 -5.71 10.74 13.05
C VAL A 5 -4.46 10.84 13.93
N ILE A 6 -4.48 11.64 15.00
CA ILE A 6 -3.36 11.77 15.94
C ILE A 6 -3.06 10.42 16.60
N VAL A 7 -4.09 9.71 17.09
CA VAL A 7 -3.93 8.40 17.73
C VAL A 7 -3.33 7.36 16.76
N GLY A 8 -3.84 7.29 15.52
CA GLY A 8 -3.32 6.38 14.51
C GLY A 8 -1.87 6.72 14.10
N PHE A 9 -1.54 8.01 14.05
CA PHE A 9 -0.18 8.48 13.79
C PHE A 9 0.79 8.07 14.90
N ILE A 10 0.39 8.22 16.18
CA ILE A 10 1.20 7.76 17.33
C ILE A 10 1.46 6.25 17.24
N GLY A 11 0.43 5.44 16.95
CA GLY A 11 0.61 3.98 16.78
C GLY A 11 1.58 3.62 15.66
N THR A 12 1.49 4.34 14.53
CA THR A 12 2.41 4.16 13.40
C THR A 12 3.84 4.55 13.76
N ALA A 13 4.02 5.67 14.47
CA ALA A 13 5.34 6.13 14.93
C ALA A 13 6.00 5.13 15.88
N ILE A 14 5.24 4.54 16.80
CA ILE A 14 5.74 3.49 17.72
C ILE A 14 6.24 2.27 16.93
N LEU A 15 5.50 1.83 15.89
CA LEU A 15 5.95 0.72 15.04
C LEU A 15 7.25 1.03 14.29
N ILE A 16 7.35 2.23 13.71
CA ILE A 16 8.56 2.66 12.98
C ILE A 16 9.76 2.73 13.93
N LEU A 17 9.60 3.31 15.13
CA LEU A 17 10.67 3.41 16.11
C LEU A 17 11.10 2.03 16.62
N LYS A 18 10.18 1.09 16.85
CA LYS A 18 10.56 -0.29 17.19
C LYS A 18 11.27 -1.01 16.05
N GLY A 19 10.86 -0.76 14.81
CA GLY A 19 11.60 -1.21 13.62
C GLY A 19 13.02 -0.63 13.55
N SER A 20 13.20 0.62 13.98
CA SER A 20 14.50 1.31 13.99
C SER A 20 15.50 0.72 14.99
N GLU A 21 15.02 0.33 16.18
CA GLU A 21 15.85 -0.34 17.19
C GLU A 21 16.35 -1.71 16.71
N LEU A 22 15.55 -2.41 15.90
CA LEU A 22 15.92 -3.69 15.30
C LEU A 22 16.95 -3.55 14.15
N ASN A 23 17.01 -2.39 13.49
CA ASN A 23 17.90 -2.14 12.35
C ASN A 23 18.57 -0.73 12.39
N PRO A 24 19.46 -0.46 13.36
CA PRO A 24 19.97 0.88 13.63
C PRO A 24 20.77 1.53 12.49
N ASN A 25 21.36 0.73 11.59
CA ASN A 25 22.16 1.23 10.45
C ASN A 25 21.32 1.60 9.22
N GLN A 26 19.98 1.55 9.30
CA GLN A 26 19.13 1.96 8.17
C GLN A 26 19.03 3.48 8.03
N ASN A 27 18.97 3.93 6.77
CA ASN A 27 18.79 5.34 6.48
C ASN A 27 17.31 5.75 6.57
N TYR A 28 16.94 6.40 7.66
CA TYR A 28 15.56 6.86 7.90
C TYR A 28 15.08 7.95 6.92
N LEU A 29 15.95 8.54 6.09
CA LEU A 29 15.52 9.44 5.01
C LEU A 29 14.55 8.73 4.04
N TYR A 30 14.64 7.41 3.88
CA TYR A 30 13.71 6.63 3.07
C TYR A 30 12.27 6.67 3.60
N ALA A 31 12.05 6.92 4.89
CA ALA A 31 10.71 7.14 5.43
C ALA A 31 10.04 8.38 4.82
N GLY A 32 10.83 9.38 4.40
CA GLY A 32 10.33 10.54 3.66
C GLY A 32 9.63 10.16 2.36
N PHE A 33 10.15 9.17 1.62
CA PHE A 33 9.51 8.68 0.40
C PHE A 33 8.14 8.04 0.66
N VAL A 34 7.96 7.37 1.79
CA VAL A 34 6.65 6.83 2.20
C VAL A 34 5.66 7.97 2.41
N ILE A 35 6.08 9.04 3.09
CA ILE A 35 5.23 10.24 3.30
C ILE A 35 4.86 10.87 1.96
N THR A 36 5.84 11.12 1.08
CA THR A 36 5.58 11.65 -0.28
C THR A 36 4.62 10.76 -1.05
N SER A 37 4.78 9.44 -1.01
CA SER A 37 3.89 8.47 -1.65
C SER A 37 2.45 8.60 -1.15
N THR A 38 2.24 8.76 0.16
CA THR A 38 0.89 8.95 0.72
C THR A 38 0.22 10.25 0.26
N LEU A 39 0.99 11.34 0.10
CA LEU A 39 0.47 12.60 -0.47
C LEU A 39 0.06 12.42 -1.94
N MET A 40 0.88 11.73 -2.72
CA MET A 40 0.57 11.43 -4.12
C MET A 40 -0.68 10.55 -4.24
N TYR A 41 -0.85 9.56 -3.35
CA TYR A 41 -2.05 8.73 -3.30
C TYR A 41 -3.29 9.56 -2.95
N ALA A 42 -3.21 10.42 -1.93
CA ALA A 42 -4.31 11.32 -1.57
C ALA A 42 -4.69 12.26 -2.73
N ALA A 43 -3.70 12.82 -3.43
CA ALA A 43 -3.94 13.62 -4.62
C ALA A 43 -4.62 12.80 -5.73
N ASN A 44 -4.15 11.57 -6.00
CA ASN A 44 -4.73 10.68 -7.01
C ASN A 44 -6.22 10.42 -6.78
N VAL A 45 -6.62 10.09 -5.56
CA VAL A 45 -8.03 9.84 -5.20
C VAL A 45 -8.88 11.09 -5.46
N ASN A 46 -8.41 12.27 -5.06
CA ASN A 46 -9.13 13.53 -5.24
C ASN A 46 -9.20 13.94 -6.72
N ILE A 47 -8.14 13.73 -7.50
CA ILE A 47 -8.11 14.02 -8.94
C ILE A 47 -9.10 13.13 -9.68
N ILE A 48 -9.12 11.83 -9.40
CA ILE A 48 -10.09 10.89 -10.00
C ILE A 48 -11.51 11.35 -9.68
N LYS A 49 -11.75 11.71 -8.40
CA LYS A 49 -13.08 12.16 -7.98
C LYS A 49 -13.51 13.47 -8.65
N ARG A 50 -12.59 14.42 -8.81
CA ARG A 50 -12.90 15.78 -9.29
C ARG A 50 -12.96 15.87 -10.81
N TYR A 51 -12.09 15.17 -11.52
CA TYR A 51 -11.85 15.40 -12.95
C TYR A 51 -12.14 14.19 -13.85
N LEU A 52 -12.22 12.97 -13.30
CA LEU A 52 -12.33 11.74 -14.09
C LEU A 52 -13.62 10.97 -13.81
N GLN A 53 -14.73 11.66 -13.50
CA GLN A 53 -16.02 10.99 -13.27
C GLN A 53 -16.61 10.37 -14.54
N ASP A 54 -16.39 11.00 -15.69
CA ASP A 54 -16.93 10.54 -16.98
C ASP A 54 -16.04 9.51 -17.70
N VAL A 55 -14.85 9.25 -17.17
CA VAL A 55 -13.89 8.30 -17.75
C VAL A 55 -14.13 6.91 -17.14
N LYS A 56 -14.19 5.87 -17.98
CA LYS A 56 -14.36 4.49 -17.49
C LYS A 56 -13.19 4.10 -16.54
N PRO A 57 -13.43 3.48 -15.37
CA PRO A 57 -12.39 3.06 -14.42
C PRO A 57 -11.26 2.23 -15.02
N LEU A 58 -11.60 1.36 -15.98
CA LEU A 58 -10.65 0.55 -16.73
C LEU A 58 -9.69 1.41 -17.56
N ALA A 59 -10.20 2.47 -18.20
CA ALA A 59 -9.38 3.40 -18.96
C ALA A 59 -8.43 4.20 -18.05
N ILE A 60 -8.90 4.60 -16.86
CA ILE A 60 -8.05 5.25 -15.84
C ILE A 60 -6.92 4.30 -15.40
N ALA A 61 -7.22 3.04 -15.12
CA ALA A 61 -6.23 2.05 -14.72
C ALA A 61 -5.21 1.78 -15.85
N ALA A 62 -5.70 1.56 -17.08
CA ALA A 62 -4.84 1.35 -18.25
C ALA A 62 -3.92 2.55 -18.50
N GLY A 63 -4.45 3.77 -18.44
CA GLY A 63 -3.68 5.01 -18.56
C GLY A 63 -2.53 5.07 -17.56
N ASN A 64 -2.79 4.77 -16.28
CA ASN A 64 -1.74 4.74 -15.26
C ASN A 64 -0.62 3.74 -15.61
N TYR A 65 -0.96 2.53 -16.04
CA TYR A 65 0.03 1.49 -16.35
C TYR A 65 0.82 1.77 -17.63
N ILE A 66 0.22 2.44 -18.63
CA ILE A 66 0.93 2.88 -19.83
C ILE A 66 2.07 3.84 -19.47
N PHE A 67 1.85 4.79 -18.55
CA PHE A 67 2.92 5.69 -18.13
C PHE A 67 3.95 4.99 -17.23
N ILE A 68 3.53 4.04 -16.40
CA ILE A 68 4.43 3.28 -15.50
C ILE A 68 5.31 2.28 -16.27
N ILE A 69 4.90 1.82 -17.45
CA ILE A 69 5.68 0.82 -18.21
C ILE A 69 7.08 1.33 -18.55
N ILE A 70 7.24 2.63 -18.84
CA ILE A 70 8.53 3.24 -19.21
C ILE A 70 9.53 3.16 -18.04
N PRO A 71 9.25 3.71 -16.84
CA PRO A 71 10.18 3.57 -15.71
C PRO A 71 10.32 2.10 -15.28
N ALA A 72 9.28 1.28 -15.38
CA ALA A 72 9.38 -0.15 -15.05
C ALA A 72 10.37 -0.90 -15.97
N LEU A 73 10.34 -0.62 -17.27
CA LEU A 73 11.29 -1.20 -18.23
C LEU A 73 12.72 -0.73 -17.98
N ILE A 74 12.91 0.56 -17.67
CA ILE A 74 14.23 1.09 -17.29
C ILE A 74 14.76 0.32 -16.07
N VAL A 75 13.97 0.22 -15.01
CA VAL A 75 14.36 -0.55 -13.81
C VAL A 75 14.65 -2.00 -14.15
N LEU A 76 13.83 -2.66 -14.99
CA LEU A 76 14.06 -4.05 -15.40
C LEU A 76 15.41 -4.23 -16.10
N LEU A 77 15.74 -3.35 -17.05
CA LEU A 77 17.01 -3.40 -17.78
C LEU A 77 18.22 -3.21 -16.87
N PHE A 78 18.13 -2.31 -15.87
CA PHE A 78 19.23 -2.04 -14.94
C PHE A 78 19.24 -2.93 -13.69
N SER A 79 18.20 -3.74 -13.47
CA SER A 79 18.11 -4.65 -12.31
C SER A 79 19.03 -5.88 -12.37
N GLY A 80 19.65 -6.13 -13.52
CA GLY A 80 20.45 -7.35 -13.75
C GLY A 80 19.59 -8.61 -13.98
N PHE A 81 18.30 -8.48 -14.25
CA PHE A 81 17.39 -9.61 -14.46
C PHE A 81 17.85 -10.55 -15.59
N PHE A 82 18.38 -10.00 -16.69
CA PHE A 82 18.80 -10.77 -17.87
C PHE A 82 20.19 -11.44 -17.72
N THR A 83 20.76 -11.47 -16.51
CA THR A 83 22.02 -12.18 -16.25
C THR A 83 21.81 -13.70 -16.30
N ALA A 84 22.83 -14.44 -16.75
CA ALA A 84 22.76 -15.90 -16.88
C ALA A 84 22.48 -16.60 -15.53
N GLU A 85 22.96 -16.04 -14.43
CA GLU A 85 22.70 -16.54 -13.08
C GLU A 85 21.21 -16.52 -12.74
N ARG A 86 20.51 -15.42 -13.06
CA ARG A 86 19.08 -15.25 -12.76
C ARG A 86 18.20 -16.03 -13.72
N LEU A 87 18.57 -16.09 -15.00
CA LEU A 87 17.80 -16.81 -16.02
C LEU A 87 17.84 -18.33 -15.83
N ASN A 88 18.94 -18.87 -15.30
CA ASN A 88 19.07 -20.30 -15.01
C ASN A 88 18.61 -20.69 -13.60
N HIS A 89 18.09 -19.75 -12.82
CA HIS A 89 17.68 -20.02 -11.46
C HIS A 89 16.47 -20.98 -11.44
N PRO A 90 16.51 -22.07 -10.66
CA PRO A 90 15.49 -23.13 -10.70
C PRO A 90 14.07 -22.63 -10.35
N HIS A 91 13.96 -21.57 -9.55
CA HIS A 91 12.68 -20.99 -9.15
C HIS A 91 12.17 -19.86 -10.05
N LEU A 92 12.88 -19.50 -11.13
CA LEU A 92 12.52 -18.35 -11.97
C LEU A 92 11.07 -18.39 -12.43
N LEU A 93 10.65 -19.53 -13.01
CA LEU A 93 9.31 -19.69 -13.57
C LEU A 93 8.23 -19.62 -12.48
N GLN A 94 8.51 -20.20 -11.31
CA GLN A 94 7.61 -20.15 -10.15
C GLN A 94 7.45 -18.71 -9.64
N SER A 95 8.54 -17.97 -9.51
CA SER A 95 8.51 -16.55 -9.11
C SER A 95 7.74 -15.69 -10.13
N LEU A 96 7.95 -15.91 -11.43
CA LEU A 96 7.17 -15.24 -12.48
C LEU A 96 5.68 -15.60 -12.41
N GLY A 97 5.35 -16.85 -12.07
CA GLY A 97 3.97 -17.27 -11.81
C GLY A 97 3.31 -16.49 -10.68
N PHE A 98 4.00 -16.33 -9.54
CA PHE A 98 3.47 -15.53 -8.42
C PHE A 98 3.35 -14.05 -8.77
N VAL A 99 4.30 -13.48 -9.50
CA VAL A 99 4.21 -12.10 -10.00
C VAL A 99 3.02 -11.95 -10.96
N ALA A 100 2.79 -12.92 -11.85
CA ALA A 100 1.66 -12.91 -12.76
C ALA A 100 0.33 -12.92 -12.01
N ILE A 101 0.16 -13.81 -11.02
CA ILE A 101 -1.03 -13.88 -10.16
C ILE A 101 -1.24 -12.53 -9.44
N LEU A 102 -0.20 -11.98 -8.82
CA LEU A 102 -0.26 -10.70 -8.13
C LEU A 102 -0.61 -9.54 -9.08
N SER A 103 -0.07 -9.55 -10.31
CA SER A 103 -0.32 -8.51 -11.31
C SER A 103 -1.77 -8.50 -11.79
N VAL A 104 -2.40 -9.67 -11.92
CA VAL A 104 -3.79 -9.78 -12.35
C VAL A 104 -4.74 -9.42 -11.19
N PHE A 105 -4.63 -10.14 -10.07
CA PHE A 105 -5.60 -10.06 -8.99
C PHE A 105 -5.33 -8.89 -8.05
N GLY A 106 -4.10 -8.78 -7.55
CA GLY A 106 -3.71 -7.77 -6.56
C GLY A 106 -3.45 -6.38 -7.14
N THR A 107 -3.26 -6.28 -8.46
CA THR A 107 -2.87 -5.03 -9.12
C THR A 107 -3.93 -4.57 -10.13
N ALA A 108 -4.09 -5.25 -11.28
CA ALA A 108 -4.96 -4.77 -12.35
C ALA A 108 -6.45 -4.76 -11.95
N ILE A 109 -6.99 -5.90 -11.49
CA ILE A 109 -8.40 -6.01 -11.08
C ILE A 109 -8.66 -5.10 -9.87
N ALA A 110 -7.81 -5.19 -8.84
CA ALA A 110 -7.94 -4.36 -7.64
C ALA A 110 -7.94 -2.86 -7.97
N LYS A 111 -7.08 -2.39 -8.89
CA LYS A 111 -7.03 -0.98 -9.28
C LYS A 111 -8.28 -0.53 -10.02
N VAL A 112 -8.85 -1.36 -10.90
CA VAL A 112 -10.12 -1.05 -11.58
C VAL A 112 -11.27 -0.95 -10.59
N VAL A 113 -11.38 -1.91 -9.66
CA VAL A 113 -12.39 -1.90 -8.60
C VAL A 113 -12.22 -0.67 -7.70
N PHE A 114 -10.98 -0.33 -7.33
CA PHE A 114 -10.68 0.85 -6.52
C PHE A 114 -11.03 2.16 -7.24
N ASN A 115 -10.68 2.31 -8.52
CA ASN A 115 -11.06 3.47 -9.31
C ASN A 115 -12.59 3.59 -9.44
N LYS A 116 -13.30 2.48 -9.63
CA LYS A 116 -14.76 2.45 -9.65
C LYS A 116 -15.34 2.89 -8.30
N LEU A 117 -14.77 2.39 -7.20
CA LEU A 117 -15.16 2.77 -5.84
C LEU A 117 -15.05 4.28 -5.63
N ILE A 118 -13.92 4.89 -6.01
CA ILE A 118 -13.73 6.34 -5.90
C ILE A 118 -14.83 7.11 -6.66
N GLN A 119 -15.20 6.67 -7.85
CA GLN A 119 -16.25 7.33 -8.63
C GLN A 119 -17.62 7.25 -7.97
N ILE A 120 -17.98 6.10 -7.39
CA ILE A 120 -19.30 5.91 -6.77
C ILE A 120 -19.38 6.36 -5.30
N SER A 121 -18.24 6.63 -4.65
CA SER A 121 -18.17 7.04 -3.24
C SER A 121 -17.53 8.42 -3.05
N THR A 122 -17.37 8.85 -1.80
CA THR A 122 -16.54 10.01 -1.47
C THR A 122 -15.05 9.61 -1.42
N PRO A 123 -14.11 10.55 -1.65
CA PRO A 123 -12.67 10.31 -1.48
C PRO A 123 -12.32 9.73 -0.11
N VAL A 124 -12.95 10.27 0.95
CA VAL A 124 -12.74 9.86 2.34
C VAL A 124 -13.18 8.41 2.55
N PHE A 125 -14.34 8.03 2.02
CA PHE A 125 -14.81 6.65 2.11
C PHE A 125 -13.92 5.70 1.32
N ALA A 126 -13.53 6.04 0.09
CA ALA A 126 -12.64 5.19 -0.71
C ALA A 126 -11.29 4.97 -0.01
N SER A 127 -10.74 6.01 0.63
CA SER A 127 -9.51 5.88 1.41
C SER A 127 -9.64 5.04 2.69
N SER A 128 -10.87 4.80 3.16
CA SER A 128 -11.10 4.00 4.36
C SER A 128 -10.78 2.51 4.17
N VAL A 129 -10.78 2.02 2.92
CA VAL A 129 -10.41 0.62 2.60
C VAL A 129 -8.99 0.31 3.07
N THR A 130 -8.09 1.29 3.02
CA THR A 130 -6.70 1.14 3.49
C THR A 130 -6.63 0.81 4.99
N TYR A 131 -7.67 1.15 5.76
CA TYR A 131 -7.70 0.84 7.18
C TYR A 131 -7.92 -0.63 7.52
N ILE A 132 -8.32 -1.44 6.53
CA ILE A 132 -8.42 -2.89 6.67
C ILE A 132 -7.02 -3.53 6.51
N MET A 133 -6.07 -2.85 5.86
CA MET A 133 -4.74 -3.41 5.58
C MET A 133 -3.99 -3.88 6.84
N PRO A 134 -3.92 -3.13 7.95
CA PRO A 134 -3.23 -3.61 9.16
C PRO A 134 -3.83 -4.89 9.72
N ILE A 135 -5.15 -5.06 9.66
CA ILE A 135 -5.83 -6.28 10.14
C ILE A 135 -5.44 -7.46 9.28
N ILE A 136 -5.52 -7.30 7.95
CA ILE A 136 -5.17 -8.37 7.00
C ILE A 136 -3.69 -8.72 7.08
N ALA A 137 -2.81 -7.73 7.24
CA ALA A 137 -1.38 -7.94 7.41
C ALA A 137 -1.05 -8.75 8.68
N LEU A 138 -1.70 -8.46 9.81
CA LEU A 138 -1.52 -9.23 11.04
C LEU A 138 -2.02 -10.67 10.90
N ILE A 139 -3.18 -10.87 10.27
CA ILE A 139 -3.71 -12.23 10.03
C ILE A 139 -2.71 -13.02 9.20
N TRP A 140 -2.18 -12.45 8.12
CA TRP A 140 -1.18 -13.12 7.29
C TRP A 140 0.13 -13.40 8.05
N GLY A 141 0.66 -12.43 8.79
CA GLY A 141 1.89 -12.66 9.57
C GLY A 141 1.72 -13.74 10.63
N VAL A 142 0.56 -13.83 11.30
CA VAL A 142 0.27 -14.92 12.25
C VAL A 142 0.18 -16.27 11.53
N LEU A 143 -0.45 -16.33 10.35
CA LEU A 143 -0.52 -17.54 9.53
C LEU A 143 0.85 -17.98 9.00
N ASP A 144 1.75 -17.03 8.74
CA ASP A 144 3.14 -17.28 8.32
C ASP A 144 4.06 -17.65 9.51
N GLY A 145 3.53 -17.65 10.73
CA GLY A 145 4.26 -18.00 11.95
C GLY A 145 5.17 -16.89 12.48
N GLU A 146 4.98 -15.63 12.05
CA GLU A 146 5.75 -14.49 12.54
C GLU A 146 5.51 -14.27 14.04
N SER A 147 6.60 -14.13 14.81
CA SER A 147 6.53 -13.79 16.22
C SER A 147 6.34 -12.28 16.39
N PHE A 148 5.13 -11.86 16.77
CA PHE A 148 4.86 -10.46 17.11
C PHE A 148 5.27 -10.14 18.54
N SER A 149 5.99 -9.03 18.73
CA SER A 149 6.20 -8.48 20.06
C SER A 149 4.90 -7.88 20.62
N ILE A 150 4.74 -7.90 21.94
CA ILE A 150 3.60 -7.28 22.63
C ILE A 150 3.46 -5.79 22.24
N MET A 151 4.59 -5.09 22.04
CA MET A 151 4.59 -3.68 21.64
C MET A 151 4.05 -3.48 20.21
N GLN A 152 4.36 -4.38 19.27
CA GLN A 152 3.80 -4.32 17.91
C GLN A 152 2.28 -4.58 17.94
N GLY A 153 1.82 -5.52 18.78
CA GLY A 153 0.40 -5.76 19.00
C GLY A 153 -0.33 -4.54 19.58
N LEU A 154 0.22 -3.90 20.61
CA LEU A 154 -0.34 -2.67 21.18
C LEU A 154 -0.37 -1.52 20.18
N ALA A 155 0.69 -1.35 19.38
CA ALA A 155 0.74 -0.32 18.36
C ALA A 155 -0.26 -0.57 17.24
N ALA A 156 -0.46 -1.83 16.82
CA ALA A 156 -1.51 -2.21 15.89
C ALA A 156 -2.92 -1.91 16.42
N VAL A 157 -3.21 -2.25 17.68
CA VAL A 157 -4.48 -1.92 18.33
C VAL A 157 -4.68 -0.40 18.36
N LEU A 158 -3.63 0.37 18.65
CA LEU A 158 -3.70 1.83 18.66
C LEU A 158 -4.01 2.40 17.26
N ILE A 159 -3.44 1.82 16.20
CA ILE A 159 -3.77 2.18 14.81
C ILE A 159 -5.25 1.91 14.52
N LEU A 160 -5.77 0.73 14.88
CA LEU A 160 -7.17 0.37 14.67
C LEU A 160 -8.13 1.28 15.45
N ILE A 161 -7.79 1.64 16.68
CA ILE A 161 -8.57 2.61 17.48
C ILE A 161 -8.53 4.00 16.81
N GLY A 162 -7.36 4.44 16.36
CA GLY A 162 -7.21 5.72 15.66
C GLY A 162 -8.06 5.80 14.41
N VAL A 163 -8.03 4.75 13.59
CA VAL A 163 -8.90 4.54 12.43
C VAL A 163 -10.37 4.67 12.82
N TYR A 164 -10.81 3.91 13.82
CA TYR A 164 -12.22 3.89 14.25
C TYR A 164 -12.69 5.27 14.70
N LEU A 165 -11.89 5.97 15.52
CA LEU A 165 -12.17 7.34 15.99
C LEU A 165 -12.11 8.39 14.87
N SER A 166 -11.35 8.13 13.81
CA SER A 166 -11.33 9.00 12.63
C SER A 166 -12.67 8.97 11.90
N HIS A 167 -13.34 7.81 11.87
CA HIS A 167 -14.59 7.58 11.13
C HIS A 167 -15.86 7.70 11.97
N LYS A 168 -15.77 7.72 13.30
CA LYS A 168 -16.93 7.99 14.16
C LYS A 168 -17.49 9.39 13.85
N ARG A 169 -18.66 9.44 13.20
CA ARG A 169 -19.43 10.68 13.01
C ARG A 169 -19.71 11.27 14.39
N LYS A 170 -19.52 12.59 14.54
CA LYS A 170 -20.16 13.32 15.64
C LYS A 170 -21.66 13.06 15.48
N ALA A 171 -22.25 12.41 16.47
CA ALA A 171 -23.71 12.40 16.64
C ALA A 171 -24.20 13.84 16.81
#